data_AF-A0A8J6A2V2-F1
#
_entry.id   AF-A0A8J6A2V2-F1
#
_cell.length_a   1.000
_cell.length_b   1.000
_cell.length_c   1.000
_cell.angle_alpha   90.00
_cell.angle_beta   90.00
_cell.angle_gamma   90.00
#
_symmetry.space_group_name_H-M   'P 1'
#
loop_
_entity.id
_entity.type
_entity.pdbx_description
1 polymer ?
#
loop_
_entity_poly.entity_id
_entity_poly.type
_entity_poly.pdbx_seq_one_letter_code
_entity_poly.pdbx_strand_id
1 'polypeptide(L)'
;MCGGVGPRGFPLHLQATEVRINPVEFNPDFVAHMIPKVEWAALLEAADTLHLVEVPKGPVEGYEQDEKFLRQMHHVLLEVDVLEGTLQCPESGRLFPISRGIPNMLLSDEGTEA
;
A
#
# COMPACT_ATOMS: atom_id res chain seq x y z
N MET A 1 3.81 4.99 7.37
CA MET A 1 4.19 6.35 7.78
C MET A 1 5.63 6.34 8.27
N CYS A 2 6.41 7.40 8.03
CA CYS A 2 7.77 7.55 8.55
C CYS A 2 7.74 7.92 10.05
N GLY A 3 8.44 7.16 10.90
CA GLY A 3 8.56 7.44 12.33
C GLY A 3 9.28 8.76 12.58
N GLY A 4 8.80 9.54 13.57
CA GLY A 4 9.41 10.81 13.98
C GLY A 4 9.03 12.05 13.15
N VAL A 5 8.28 11.90 12.05
CA VAL A 5 8.07 12.97 11.05
C VAL A 5 6.63 13.54 11.03
N GLY A 6 5.78 13.13 11.99
CA GLY A 6 4.38 13.58 12.06
C GLY A 6 3.55 13.17 10.83
N PRO A 7 2.37 13.80 10.59
CA PRO A 7 1.45 13.39 9.53
C PRO A 7 2.00 13.59 8.11
N ARG A 8 3.07 14.39 7.95
CA ARG A 8 3.72 14.64 6.66
C ARG A 8 4.54 13.44 6.15
N GLY A 9 4.83 12.45 7.01
CA GLY A 9 5.56 11.23 6.63
C GLY A 9 4.70 10.16 5.94
N PHE A 10 3.56 10.52 5.34
CA PHE A 10 2.64 9.60 4.68
C PHE A 10 1.91 10.31 3.51
N PRO A 11 1.63 9.62 2.38
CA PRO A 11 2.05 8.24 2.05
C PRO A 11 3.56 8.11 1.81
N LEU A 12 4.07 6.88 1.91
CA LEU A 12 5.46 6.60 1.51
C LEU A 12 5.45 6.31 0.01
N HIS A 13 6.35 6.93 -0.75
CA HIS A 13 6.47 6.66 -2.17
C HIS A 13 7.05 5.27 -2.39
N LEU A 14 6.28 4.38 -3.00
CA LEU A 14 6.70 3.04 -3.33
C LEU A 14 7.57 3.05 -4.59
N GLN A 15 8.61 2.23 -4.61
CA GLN A 15 9.31 1.84 -5.82
C GLN A 15 9.55 0.34 -5.75
N ALA A 16 8.94 -0.41 -6.66
CA ALA A 16 9.08 -1.86 -6.69
C ALA A 16 10.05 -2.28 -7.79
N THR A 17 10.88 -3.27 -7.47
CA THR A 17 11.82 -3.91 -8.41
C THR A 17 11.47 -5.36 -8.68
N GLU A 18 10.85 -6.04 -7.71
CA GLU A 18 10.25 -7.36 -7.89
C GLU A 18 8.86 -7.38 -7.26
N VAL A 19 7.86 -7.81 -8.03
CA VAL A 19 6.45 -7.93 -7.63
C VAL A 19 5.99 -9.35 -7.95
N ARG A 20 5.18 -9.92 -7.07
CA ARG A 20 4.57 -11.24 -7.25
C ARG A 20 3.08 -11.18 -6.99
N ILE A 21 2.31 -11.88 -7.82
CA ILE A 21 0.90 -12.13 -7.55
C ILE A 21 0.80 -13.45 -6.78
N ASN A 22 0.26 -13.38 -5.56
CA ASN A 22 0.06 -14.51 -4.68
C ASN A 22 -1.45 -14.67 -4.40
N PRO A 23 -2.14 -15.65 -5.02
CA PRO A 23 -3.57 -15.82 -4.84
C PRO A 23 -3.95 -16.07 -3.39
N VAL A 24 -4.96 -15.35 -2.90
CA VAL A 24 -5.51 -15.48 -1.54
C VAL A 24 -6.98 -15.88 -1.64
N GLU A 25 -7.49 -16.60 -0.63
CA GLU A 25 -8.91 -16.94 -0.61
C GLU A 25 -9.78 -15.67 -0.50
N PHE A 26 -10.70 -15.51 -1.44
CA PHE A 26 -11.59 -14.35 -1.48
C PHE A 26 -12.61 -14.39 -0.34
N ASN A 27 -12.50 -13.43 0.57
CA ASN A 27 -13.46 -13.19 1.64
C ASN A 27 -14.10 -11.79 1.46
N PRO A 28 -15.34 -11.70 0.95
CA PRO A 28 -15.98 -10.41 0.66
C PRO A 28 -16.22 -9.58 1.92
N ASP A 29 -16.60 -10.22 3.02
CA ASP A 29 -16.83 -9.52 4.30
C ASP A 29 -15.54 -8.85 4.78
N PHE A 30 -14.42 -9.57 4.75
CA PHE A 30 -13.12 -9.02 5.14
C PHE A 30 -12.74 -7.80 4.31
N VAL A 31 -12.88 -7.89 2.98
CA VAL A 31 -12.57 -6.79 2.07
C VAL A 31 -13.49 -5.60 2.34
N ALA A 32 -14.80 -5.81 2.44
CA ALA A 32 -15.78 -4.75 2.72
C ALA A 32 -15.44 -3.99 4.03
N HIS A 33 -15.01 -4.68 5.08
CA HIS A 33 -14.60 -4.06 6.34
C HIS A 33 -13.26 -3.29 6.25
N MET A 34 -12.42 -3.59 5.26
CA MET A 34 -11.18 -2.85 5.02
C MET A 34 -11.42 -1.55 4.26
N ILE A 35 -12.39 -1.51 3.33
CA ILE A 35 -12.62 -0.37 2.43
C ILE A 35 -12.68 0.98 3.17
N PRO A 36 -13.40 1.15 4.30
CA PRO A 36 -13.45 2.44 5.01
C PRO A 36 -12.13 2.86 5.65
N LYS A 37 -11.17 1.95 5.82
CA LYS A 37 -9.86 2.18 6.44
C LYS A 37 -8.76 2.46 5.42
N VAL A 38 -9.07 2.33 4.13
CA VAL A 38 -8.11 2.55 3.04
C VAL A 38 -7.94 4.05 2.83
N GLU A 39 -6.69 4.51 2.83
CA GLU A 39 -6.37 5.81 2.25
C GLU A 39 -6.26 5.68 0.72
N TRP A 40 -7.25 6.24 0.02
CA TRP A 40 -7.39 6.04 -1.42
C TRP A 40 -6.30 6.70 -2.24
N ALA A 41 -5.84 7.89 -1.84
CA ALA A 41 -4.75 8.57 -2.56
C ALA A 41 -3.46 7.74 -2.52
N ALA A 42 -3.12 7.19 -1.35
CA ALA A 42 -1.95 6.34 -1.15
C ALA A 42 -2.06 5.04 -1.95
N LEU A 43 -3.24 4.41 -1.97
CA LEU A 43 -3.49 3.19 -2.73
C LEU A 43 -3.32 3.42 -4.23
N LEU A 44 -3.93 4.48 -4.76
CA LEU A 44 -3.87 4.81 -6.19
C LEU A 44 -2.44 5.10 -6.64
N GLU A 45 -1.67 5.82 -5.83
CA GLU A 45 -0.26 6.12 -6.10
C GLU A 45 0.61 4.85 -6.13
N ALA A 46 0.42 3.96 -5.14
CA ALA A 46 1.11 2.67 -5.12
C ALA A 46 0.70 1.79 -6.31
N ALA A 47 -0.59 1.75 -6.65
CA ALA A 47 -1.09 0.97 -7.77
C ALA A 47 -0.57 1.45 -9.13
N ASP A 48 -0.44 2.76 -9.32
CA ASP A 48 0.17 3.36 -10.52
C ASP A 48 1.65 2.96 -10.66
N THR A 49 2.40 3.04 -9.56
CA THR A 49 3.80 2.60 -9.48
C THR A 49 3.96 1.13 -9.86
N LEU A 50 3.03 0.28 -9.41
CA LEU A 50 3.02 -1.16 -9.70
C LEU A 50 2.41 -1.48 -11.08
N HIS A 51 1.97 -0.47 -11.83
CA HIS A 51 1.31 -0.60 -13.12
C HIS A 51 0.08 -1.53 -13.09
N LEU A 52 -0.64 -1.53 -11.97
CA LEU A 52 -1.86 -2.31 -11.82
C LEU A 52 -2.97 -1.71 -12.67
N VAL A 53 -3.65 -2.56 -13.44
CA VAL A 53 -4.79 -2.17 -14.27
C VAL A 53 -6.09 -2.25 -13.45
N GLU A 54 -7.07 -1.42 -13.80
CA GLU A 54 -8.44 -1.48 -13.27
C GLU A 54 -8.61 -1.26 -11.76
N VAL A 55 -7.77 -0.42 -11.15
CA VAL A 55 -7.90 -0.07 -9.72
C VAL A 55 -9.07 0.91 -9.51
N PRO A 56 -10.03 0.59 -8.63
CA PRO A 56 -11.11 1.52 -8.28
C PRO A 56 -10.56 2.83 -7.71
N LYS A 57 -11.12 3.97 -8.14
CA LYS A 57 -10.66 5.31 -7.72
C LYS A 57 -11.20 5.75 -6.34
N GLY A 58 -12.11 4.98 -5.79
CA GLY A 58 -12.84 5.29 -4.56
C GLY A 58 -13.96 4.29 -4.33
N PRO A 59 -14.58 4.30 -3.14
CA PRO A 59 -15.72 3.46 -2.85
C PRO A 59 -16.95 3.99 -3.59
N VAL A 60 -17.79 3.08 -4.09
CA VAL A 60 -19.09 3.39 -4.70
C VAL A 60 -20.21 3.18 -3.68
N GLU A 61 -21.37 3.82 -3.85
CA GLU A 61 -22.51 3.57 -2.97
C GLU A 61 -22.95 2.10 -3.06
N GLY A 62 -23.10 1.43 -1.91
CA GLY A 62 -23.45 0.00 -1.85
C GLY A 62 -22.33 -0.95 -2.27
N TYR A 63 -21.06 -0.53 -2.20
CA TYR A 63 -19.90 -1.35 -2.57
C TYR A 63 -19.83 -2.69 -1.82
N GLU A 64 -20.46 -2.78 -0.65
CA GLU A 64 -20.53 -4.01 0.16
C GLU A 64 -21.26 -5.15 -0.56
N GLN A 65 -22.13 -4.84 -1.51
CA GLN A 65 -22.86 -5.82 -2.32
C GLN A 65 -22.30 -5.94 -3.74
N ASP A 66 -21.32 -5.12 -4.11
CA ASP A 66 -20.67 -5.17 -5.42
C ASP A 66 -19.50 -6.15 -5.39
N GLU A 67 -19.78 -7.42 -5.70
CA GLU A 67 -18.76 -8.47 -5.74
C GLU A 67 -17.62 -8.14 -6.72
N LYS A 68 -17.92 -7.45 -7.83
CA LYS A 68 -16.89 -7.07 -8.81
C LYS A 68 -15.91 -6.08 -8.20
N PHE A 69 -16.42 -5.04 -7.55
CA PHE A 69 -15.61 -4.08 -6.82
C PHE A 69 -14.80 -4.76 -5.71
N LEU A 70 -15.43 -5.62 -4.90
CA LEU A 70 -14.75 -6.33 -3.82
C LEU A 70 -13.64 -7.25 -4.34
N ARG A 71 -13.83 -7.90 -5.50
CA ARG A 71 -12.77 -8.71 -6.13
C ARG A 71 -11.61 -7.88 -6.66
N GLN A 72 -11.88 -6.71 -7.23
CA GLN A 72 -10.82 -5.79 -7.66
C GLN A 72 -10.02 -5.29 -6.45
N MET A 73 -10.70 -4.92 -5.37
CA MET A 73 -10.03 -4.50 -4.13
C MET A 73 -9.27 -5.65 -3.45
N HIS A 74 -9.81 -6.87 -3.46
CA HIS A 74 -9.12 -8.07 -2.97
C HIS A 74 -7.79 -8.26 -3.70
N HIS A 75 -7.82 -8.21 -5.03
CA HIS A 75 -6.63 -8.37 -5.86
C HIS A 75 -5.54 -7.36 -5.47
N VAL A 76 -5.90 -6.08 -5.48
CA VAL A 76 -4.95 -4.99 -5.23
C VAL A 76 -4.42 -5.00 -3.79
N LEU A 77 -5.27 -5.29 -2.80
CA LEU A 77 -4.89 -5.20 -1.38
C LEU A 77 -4.20 -6.45 -0.82
N LEU A 78 -4.50 -7.64 -1.36
CA LEU A 78 -4.13 -8.90 -0.74
C LEU A 78 -3.35 -9.86 -1.64
N GLU A 79 -3.45 -9.72 -2.97
CA GLU A 79 -2.78 -10.64 -3.89
C GLU A 79 -1.49 -10.08 -4.48
N VAL A 80 -1.25 -8.77 -4.41
CA VAL A 80 -0.05 -8.14 -4.99
C VAL A 80 1.01 -7.90 -3.92
N ASP A 81 2.05 -8.74 -3.93
CA ASP A 81 3.18 -8.67 -3.01
C ASP A 81 4.39 -7.99 -3.67
N VAL A 82 4.98 -6.98 -3.01
CA VAL A 82 6.26 -6.39 -3.40
C VAL A 82 7.38 -7.13 -2.70
N LEU A 83 8.19 -7.89 -3.43
CA LEU A 83 9.27 -8.70 -2.87
C LEU A 83 10.55 -7.92 -2.65
N GLU A 84 10.91 -7.05 -3.60
CA GLU A 84 12.10 -6.20 -3.53
C GLU A 84 11.74 -4.78 -3.99
N GLY A 85 12.22 -3.78 -3.27
CA GLY A 85 11.92 -2.38 -3.57
C GLY A 85 12.33 -1.41 -2.47
N THR A 86 11.79 -0.21 -2.50
CA THR A 86 11.99 0.81 -1.46
C THR A 86 10.71 1.59 -1.20
N LEU A 87 10.54 2.02 0.06
CA LEU A 87 9.55 3.01 0.47
C LEU A 87 10.29 4.30 0.84
N GLN A 88 9.97 5.41 0.17
CA GLN A 88 10.58 6.70 0.45
C GLN A 88 9.66 7.58 1.31
N CYS A 89 10.20 8.18 2.36
CA CYS A 89 9.50 9.22 3.10
C CYS A 89 9.42 10.51 2.27
N PRO A 90 8.23 11.08 2.05
CA PRO A 90 8.07 12.30 1.26
C PRO A 90 8.69 13.53 1.94
N GLU A 91 8.69 13.58 3.27
CA GLU A 91 9.19 14.74 4.04
C GLU A 91 10.72 14.67 4.26
N SER A 92 11.23 13.52 4.72
CA SER A 92 12.66 13.39 5.07
C SER A 92 13.52 12.83 3.94
N GLY A 93 12.91 12.35 2.85
CA GLY A 93 13.60 11.67 1.75
C GLY A 93 14.19 10.30 2.11
N ARG A 94 14.05 9.85 3.37
CA ARG A 94 14.62 8.59 3.86
C ARG A 94 14.04 7.39 3.11
N LEU A 95 14.92 6.46 2.74
CA LEU A 95 14.55 5.22 2.07
C LEU A 95 14.49 4.06 3.06
N PHE A 96 13.40 3.30 2.99
CA PHE A 96 13.19 2.06 3.73
C PHE A 96 13.18 0.90 2.72
N PRO A 97 14.22 0.06 2.70
CA PRO A 97 14.30 -1.03 1.74
C PRO A 97 13.25 -2.11 2.06
N ILE A 98 12.66 -2.67 1.01
CA ILE A 98 11.85 -3.90 1.05
C ILE A 98 12.75 -5.02 0.53
N SER A 99 12.92 -6.08 1.32
CA SER A 99 13.64 -7.27 0.89
C SER A 99 12.90 -8.52 1.33
N ARG A 100 12.77 -9.50 0.43
CA ARG A 100 12.00 -10.73 0.62
C ARG A 100 10.58 -10.49 1.14
N GLY A 101 9.94 -9.42 0.64
CA GLY A 101 8.58 -9.03 1.05
C GLY A 101 8.48 -8.33 2.40
N ILE A 102 9.61 -8.06 3.07
CA ILE A 102 9.62 -7.45 4.40
C ILE A 102 10.20 -6.03 4.32
N PRO A 103 9.40 -4.98 4.61
CA PRO A 103 9.90 -3.62 4.69
C PRO A 103 10.74 -3.42 5.96
N ASN A 104 11.96 -2.91 5.80
CA ASN A 104 12.82 -2.52 6.92
C ASN A 104 12.58 -1.05 7.29
N MET A 105 11.81 -0.83 8.36
CA MET A 105 11.43 0.48 8.86
C MET A 105 12.30 0.97 10.02
N LEU A 106 13.45 0.31 10.30
CA LEU A 106 14.34 0.69 11.39
C LEU A 106 14.99 2.05 11.12
N LEU A 107 15.10 2.86 12.16
CA LEU A 107 15.77 4.16 12.13
C LEU A 107 17.13 4.01 12.80
N SER A 108 18.21 4.44 12.15
CA SER A 108 19.51 4.61 12.81
C SER A 108 19.42 5.76 13.83
N ASP A 109 20.11 5.62 14.97
CA ASP A 109 20.06 6.55 16.11
C ASP A 109 20.47 8.00 15.76
N GLU A 110 21.15 8.19 14.62
CA GLU A 110 21.51 9.49 14.04
C GLU A 110 20.33 10.27 13.38
N GLY A 111 19.10 9.75 13.47
CA GLY A 111 17.89 10.36 12.92
C GLY A 111 16.97 11.09 13.91
N THR A 112 17.42 11.36 15.14
CA THR A 112 16.56 11.92 16.21
C THR A 112 16.51 13.46 16.25
N GLU A 113 17.15 14.16 15.32
CA GLU A 113 17.17 15.63 15.35
C GLU A 113 16.88 16.25 13.98
N ALA A 114 15.70 16.87 13.88
CA ALA A 114 15.40 18.06 13.08
C ALA A 114 14.15 18.75 13.64
#